data_AF-X1RNH8-F1
#
_entry.id   AF-X1RNH8-F1
#
_cell.length_a   1.000
_cell.length_b   1.000
_cell.length_c   1.000
_cell.angle_alpha   90.00
_cell.angle_beta   90.00
_cell.angle_gamma   90.00
#
_symmetry.space_group_name_H-M   'P 1'
#
loop_
_entity.id
_entity.type
_entity.pdbx_description
1 polymer ?
#
loop_
_entity_poly.entity_id
_entity_poly.type
_entity_poly.pdbx_seq_one_letter_code
_entity_poly.pdbx_strand_id
1 'polypeptide(L)'
;HVFCAATGHSTATSDAITRWYTTGVWNRDEVFDPLVDELTDKALAESDTEKRTAILKELYIHLATQCYDFASPAPSDFTAWQPWLKGYTGESVISNIGWGQTLARIWLDQDLRKAMVGR
;
A
#
# COMPACT_ATOMS: atom_id res chain seq x y z
N HIS A 1 6.82 -11.33 8.49
CA HIS A 1 5.56 -11.03 7.78
C HIS A 1 5.37 -9.52 7.81
N VAL A 2 5.62 -8.86 6.68
CA VAL A 2 5.44 -7.41 6.53
C VAL A 2 4.00 -7.18 6.08
N PHE A 3 3.23 -6.48 6.90
CA PHE A 3 1.85 -6.10 6.61
C PHE A 3 1.87 -5.09 5.44
N CYS A 4 1.22 -5.43 4.33
CA CYS A 4 1.11 -4.60 3.14
C CYS A 4 -0.37 -4.27 2.94
N ALA A 5 -0.84 -3.17 3.51
CA ALA A 5 -2.19 -2.67 3.28
C ALA A 5 -2.13 -1.62 2.16
N ALA A 6 -2.70 -1.95 0.98
CA ALA A 6 -3.11 -1.06 -0.12
C ALA A 6 -2.10 -0.05 -0.72
N THR A 7 -0.87 0.04 -0.22
CA THR A 7 0.25 0.80 -0.78
C THR A 7 1.37 -0.18 -1.06
N GLY A 8 1.80 -0.30 -2.31
CA GLY A 8 2.78 -1.32 -2.69
C GLY A 8 4.07 -1.14 -1.90
N HIS A 9 4.51 -2.17 -1.18
CA HIS A 9 5.77 -2.20 -0.42
C HIS A 9 6.13 -0.85 0.22
N SER A 10 5.22 -0.29 1.02
CA SER A 10 5.57 0.84 1.88
C SER A 10 6.49 0.33 3.00
N THR A 11 7.57 1.07 3.26
CA THR A 11 8.42 0.77 4.42
C THR A 11 7.65 1.16 5.68
N ALA A 12 7.90 0.45 6.79
CA ALA A 12 7.22 0.69 8.04
C ALA A 12 7.29 2.18 8.49
N THR A 13 8.41 2.85 8.19
CA THR A 13 8.56 4.29 8.40
C THR A 13 7.56 5.13 7.58
N SER A 14 7.36 4.80 6.31
CA SER A 14 6.46 5.55 5.43
C SER A 14 4.99 5.42 5.82
N ASP A 15 4.58 4.26 6.34
CA ASP A 15 3.21 4.07 6.84
C ASP A 15 2.96 4.90 8.10
N ALA A 16 3.91 4.92 9.04
CA ALA A 16 3.83 5.75 10.24
C ALA A 16 3.62 7.24 9.92
N ILE A 17 4.44 7.77 9.01
CA ILE A 17 4.42 9.19 8.62
C ILE A 17 3.16 9.56 7.85
N THR A 18 2.61 8.62 7.07
CA THR A 18 1.49 8.95 6.17
C THR A 18 0.13 8.72 6.81
N ARG A 19 -0.03 7.67 7.63
CA ARG A 19 -1.33 7.24 8.16
C ARG A 19 -1.65 7.76 9.56
N TRP A 20 -0.68 7.78 10.48
CA TRP A 20 -0.97 8.06 11.90
C TRP A 20 -0.30 9.33 12.44
N TYR A 21 0.61 9.93 11.67
CA TYR A 21 1.16 11.24 11.99
C TYR A 21 0.09 12.32 11.87
N THR A 22 0.06 13.27 12.81
CA THR A 22 -0.98 14.30 12.88
C THR A 22 -1.11 15.07 11.56
N THR A 23 0.00 15.43 10.90
CA THR A 23 -0.02 16.13 9.60
C THR A 23 0.20 15.18 8.41
N GLY A 24 -0.04 13.89 8.60
CA GLY A 24 0.10 12.87 7.57
C GLY A 24 -0.90 13.06 6.43
N VAL A 25 -0.43 12.91 5.20
CA VAL A 25 -1.26 13.10 3.99
C VAL A 25 -2.40 12.06 3.85
N TRP A 26 -2.31 10.95 4.57
CA TRP A 26 -3.28 9.85 4.56
C TRP A 26 -3.86 9.57 5.96
N ASN A 27 -3.83 10.56 6.88
CA ASN A 27 -4.45 10.45 8.20
C ASN A 27 -5.98 10.55 8.11
N ARG A 28 -6.62 9.44 7.72
CA ARG A 28 -8.07 9.35 7.55
C ARG A 28 -8.83 9.13 8.86
N ASP A 29 -8.12 8.64 9.88
CA ASP A 29 -8.69 8.31 11.18
C ASP A 29 -8.57 9.47 12.17
N GLU A 30 -8.05 10.62 11.70
CA GLU A 30 -7.85 11.86 12.48
C GLU A 30 -7.13 11.59 13.80
N VAL A 31 -6.05 10.81 13.75
CA VAL A 31 -5.24 10.48 14.94
C VAL A 31 -4.45 11.71 15.37
N PHE A 32 -4.62 12.09 16.65
CA PHE A 32 -3.88 13.17 17.32
C PHE A 32 -3.20 12.60 18.57
N ASP A 33 -2.03 11.99 18.41
CA ASP A 33 -1.26 11.43 19.52
C ASP A 33 0.16 12.06 19.57
N PRO A 34 0.45 12.86 20.61
CA PRO A 34 1.76 13.50 20.77
C PRO A 34 2.94 12.51 20.81
N LEU A 35 2.73 11.30 21.33
CA LEU A 35 3.78 10.28 21.41
C LEU A 35 4.09 9.70 20.03
N VAL A 36 3.06 9.52 19.20
CA VAL A 36 3.23 9.06 17.81
C VAL A 36 4.01 10.09 17.01
N ASP A 37 3.68 11.38 17.18
CA ASP A 37 4.39 12.46 16.50
C ASP A 37 5.87 12.52 16.94
N GLU A 38 6.15 12.47 18.25
CA GLU A 38 7.52 12.49 18.78
C GLU A 38 8.37 11.30 18.28
N LEU A 39 7.81 10.09 18.32
CA LEU A 39 8.52 8.89 17.86
C LEU A 39 8.74 8.90 16.35
N THR A 40 7.79 9.43 15.59
CA THR A 40 7.91 9.59 14.14
C THR A 40 9.00 10.59 13.79
N ASP A 41 9.05 11.73 14.46
CA ASP A 41 10.09 12.75 14.28
C ASP A 41 11.48 12.21 14.63
N LYS A 42 11.60 11.45 15.73
CA LYS A 42 12.85 10.75 16.10
C LYS A 42 13.27 9.73 15.04
N ALA A 43 12.33 8.95 14.52
CA ALA A 43 12.61 7.96 13.47
C ALA A 43 13.05 8.62 12.15
N LEU A 44 12.54 9.83 11.85
CA LEU A 44 12.94 10.63 10.69
C LEU A 44 14.33 11.26 10.85
N ALA A 45 14.67 11.72 12.05
CA ALA A 45 15.97 12.31 12.34
C ALA A 45 17.11 11.28 12.41
N GLU A 46 16.78 10.01 12.67
CA GLU A 46 17.79 8.95 12.83
C GLU A 46 18.27 8.39 11.48
N SER A 47 19.58 8.54 11.26
CA SER A 47 20.27 8.05 10.06
C SER A 47 20.63 6.56 10.14
N ASP A 48 20.84 6.05 11.35
CA ASP A 48 21.18 4.65 11.60
C ASP A 48 19.95 3.75 11.44
N THR A 49 20.07 2.73 10.59
CA THR A 49 18.94 1.84 10.28
C THR A 49 18.56 0.95 11.47
N GLU A 50 19.52 0.54 12.32
CA GLU A 50 19.24 -0.31 13.48
C GLU A 50 18.49 0.47 14.56
N LYS A 51 18.97 1.68 14.86
CA LYS A 51 18.33 2.58 15.83
C LYS A 51 16.95 3.01 15.35
N ARG A 52 16.81 3.36 14.06
CA ARG A 52 15.51 3.67 13.46
C ARG A 52 14.54 2.49 13.56
N THR A 53 15.01 1.26 13.37
CA THR A 53 14.16 0.06 13.50
C THR A 53 13.69 -0.14 14.95
N ALA A 54 14.55 0.13 15.94
CA ALA A 54 14.17 0.04 17.35
C ALA A 54 13.09 1.07 17.71
N ILE A 55 13.25 2.33 17.28
CA ILE A 55 12.25 3.40 17.48
C ILE A 55 10.92 3.04 16.80
N LEU A 56 10.96 2.55 15.57
CA LEU A 56 9.77 2.12 14.86
C LEU A 56 9.08 0.96 15.57
N LYS A 57 9.84 0.01 16.14
CA LYS A 57 9.25 -1.10 16.91
C LYS A 57 8.47 -0.59 18.12
N GLU A 58 9.01 0.40 18.84
CA GLU A 58 8.32 1.04 19.97
C GLU A 58 7.05 1.74 19.50
N LEU A 59 7.13 2.51 18.42
CA LEU A 59 5.98 3.17 17.80
C LEU A 59 4.88 2.16 17.43
N TYR A 60 5.22 1.06 16.76
CA TYR A 60 4.24 0.04 16.35
C TYR A 60 3.61 -0.69 17.53
N ILE A 61 4.33 -0.90 18.63
CA ILE A 61 3.75 -1.48 19.87
C ILE A 61 2.71 -0.52 20.45
N HIS A 62 3.00 0.78 20.48
CA HIS A 62 2.06 1.79 20.93
C HIS A 62 0.82 1.84 20.03
N LEU A 63 1.01 1.94 18.71
CA LEU A 63 -0.09 1.94 17.73
C LEU A 63 -0.98 0.71 17.84
N ALA A 64 -0.39 -0.47 18.04
CA ALA A 64 -1.13 -1.73 18.24
C ALA A 64 -1.95 -1.74 19.55
N THR A 65 -1.53 -0.98 20.56
CA THR A 65 -2.26 -0.84 21.83
C THR A 65 -3.43 0.12 21.70
N GLN A 66 -3.32 1.14 20.86
CA GLN A 66 -4.38 2.13 20.65
C GLN A 66 -5.50 1.64 19.73
N CYS A 67 -5.25 0.61 18.89
CA CYS A 67 -6.24 0.03 17.98
C CYS A 67 -6.89 1.05 17.04
N TYR A 68 -6.12 2.02 16.52
CA TYR A 68 -6.63 3.04 15.59
C TYR A 68 -7.15 2.45 14.27
N ASP A 69 -6.58 1.33 13.82
CA ASP A 69 -7.03 0.63 12.63
C ASP A 69 -7.36 -0.83 12.95
N PHE A 70 -8.40 -1.35 12.30
CA PHE A 70 -8.76 -2.75 12.39
C PHE A 70 -8.06 -3.52 11.28
N ALA A 71 -7.11 -4.39 11.67
CA ALA A 71 -6.43 -5.28 10.74
C ALA A 71 -7.39 -6.36 10.21
N SER A 72 -8.19 -6.01 9.20
CA SER A 72 -8.98 -6.99 8.45
C SER A 72 -8.04 -7.96 7.72
N PRO A 73 -8.37 -9.26 7.64
CA PRO A 73 -7.63 -10.17 6.77
C PRO A 73 -7.62 -9.64 5.33
N ALA A 74 -6.50 -9.87 4.63
CA ALA A 74 -6.38 -9.50 3.24
C ALA A 74 -7.49 -10.18 2.43
N PRO A 75 -8.22 -9.43 1.57
CA PRO A 75 -9.25 -10.03 0.74
C PRO A 75 -8.64 -11.06 -0.21
N SER A 76 -9.34 -12.17 -0.41
CA SER A 76 -9.01 -13.09 -1.51
C SER A 76 -9.49 -12.47 -2.81
N ASP A 77 -8.61 -11.75 -3.50
CA ASP A 77 -8.96 -11.13 -4.77
C ASP A 77 -8.97 -12.18 -5.89
N PHE A 78 -10.08 -12.27 -6.60
CA PHE A 78 -10.18 -13.06 -7.84
C PHE A 78 -10.39 -12.10 -9.01
N THR A 79 -9.41 -12.05 -9.91
CA THR A 79 -9.47 -11.21 -11.11
C THR A 79 -9.63 -12.10 -12.33
N ALA A 80 -10.73 -11.90 -13.08
CA ALA A 80 -10.97 -12.57 -14.35
C ALA A 80 -11.01 -11.54 -15.48
N TRP A 81 -10.40 -11.88 -16.61
CA TRP A 81 -10.42 -11.07 -17.82
C TRP A 81 -10.74 -11.93 -19.03
N GLN A 82 -11.20 -11.26 -20.09
CA GLN A 82 -11.55 -11.91 -21.34
C GLN A 82 -10.28 -12.32 -22.11
N PRO A 83 -10.30 -13.43 -22.87
CA PRO A 83 -9.09 -13.97 -23.52
C PRO A 83 -8.51 -13.06 -24.61
N TRP A 84 -9.28 -12.08 -25.11
CA TRP A 84 -8.82 -11.07 -26.05
C TRP A 84 -8.07 -9.89 -25.41
N LEU A 85 -8.02 -9.82 -24.08
CA LEU A 85 -7.15 -8.88 -23.37
C LEU A 85 -5.74 -9.47 -23.29
N LYS A 86 -4.77 -8.79 -23.91
CA LYS A 86 -3.37 -9.23 -23.98
C LYS A 86 -2.47 -8.29 -23.20
N GLY A 87 -1.35 -8.82 -22.69
CA GLY A 87 -0.40 -8.05 -21.86
C GLY A 87 -0.86 -7.85 -20.42
N TYR A 88 -1.95 -8.48 -19.99
CA TYR A 88 -2.44 -8.46 -18.61
C TYR A 88 -2.28 -9.82 -17.94
N THR A 89 -1.49 -9.86 -16.87
CA THR A 89 -1.18 -11.05 -16.06
C THR A 89 -1.96 -11.10 -14.73
N GLY A 90 -2.91 -10.18 -14.53
CA GLY A 90 -3.58 -9.99 -13.24
C GLY A 90 -2.86 -9.02 -12.31
N GLU A 91 -1.82 -8.35 -12.80
CA GLU A 91 -1.09 -7.33 -12.03
C GLU A 91 -1.90 -6.05 -11.89
N SER A 92 -2.25 -5.66 -10.67
CA SER A 92 -2.92 -4.38 -10.42
C SER A 92 -1.95 -3.20 -10.48
N VAL A 93 -0.71 -3.39 -10.01
CA VAL A 93 0.27 -2.30 -9.90
C VAL A 93 1.69 -2.84 -10.11
N ILE A 94 2.46 -2.22 -11.00
CA ILE A 94 3.85 -2.61 -11.31
C ILE A 94 4.86 -1.86 -10.42
N SER A 95 4.41 -0.82 -9.72
CA SER A 95 5.16 -0.04 -8.72
C SER A 95 4.22 0.40 -7.59
N ASN A 96 4.73 1.10 -6.55
CA ASN A 96 3.94 1.51 -5.37
C ASN A 96 2.63 2.24 -5.75
N ILE A 97 2.64 3.06 -6.81
CA ILE A 97 1.46 3.77 -7.34
C ILE A 97 1.58 3.82 -8.87
N GLY A 98 1.20 2.74 -9.56
CA GLY A 98 1.62 2.46 -10.94
C GLY A 98 0.53 1.97 -11.90
N TRP A 99 -0.75 2.23 -11.63
CA TRP A 99 -1.87 1.75 -12.46
C TRP A 99 -1.73 2.10 -13.95
N GLY A 100 -1.28 3.32 -14.26
CA GLY A 100 -1.09 3.78 -15.64
C GLY A 100 -0.01 3.00 -16.40
N GLN A 101 1.04 2.53 -15.71
CA GLN A 101 2.11 1.74 -16.32
C GLN A 101 1.62 0.34 -16.67
N THR A 102 0.73 -0.22 -15.85
CA THR A 102 0.05 -1.48 -16.15
C THR A 102 -0.84 -1.29 -17.37
N LEU A 103 -1.74 -0.29 -17.36
CA LEU A 103 -2.67 -0.04 -18.47
C LEU A 103 -1.97 0.24 -19.80
N ALA A 104 -0.82 0.94 -19.80
CA ALA A 104 -0.05 1.22 -21.00
C ALA A 104 0.55 -0.03 -21.67
N ARG A 105 0.63 -1.16 -20.96
CA ARG A 105 1.17 -2.44 -21.48
C ARG A 105 0.09 -3.42 -21.89
N ILE A 106 -1.18 -3.06 -21.74
CA ILE A 106 -2.32 -3.90 -22.08
C ILE A 106 -2.83 -3.50 -23.47
N TRP A 107 -3.19 -4.47 -24.29
CA TRP A 107 -3.83 -4.22 -25.58
C TRP A 107 -4.97 -5.20 -25.86
N LEU A 108 -5.84 -4.81 -26.79
CA LEU A 108 -7.01 -5.56 -27.19
C LEU A 108 -6.78 -6.23 -28.54
N ASP A 109 -6.90 -7.56 -28.58
CA ASP A 109 -6.95 -8.32 -29.82
C ASP A 109 -8.37 -8.20 -30.43
N GLN A 110 -8.51 -7.30 -31.41
CA GLN A 110 -9.81 -7.01 -32.02
C GLN A 110 -10.34 -8.17 -32.88
N ASP A 111 -9.45 -8.95 -33.49
CA ASP A 111 -9.84 -10.05 -34.38
C ASP A 111 -10.37 -11.22 -33.55
N LEU A 112 -9.66 -11.57 -32.47
CA LEU A 112 -10.12 -12.61 -31.53
C LEU A 112 -11.44 -12.20 -30.87
N ARG A 113 -11.61 -10.92 -30.51
CA ARG A 113 -12.86 -10.41 -29.94
C ARG A 113 -14.03 -10.56 -30.92
N LYS A 114 -13.84 -10.19 -32.19
CA LYS A 114 -14.87 -10.34 -33.23
C LYS A 114 -15.25 -11.80 -33.45
N ALA A 115 -14.27 -12.70 -33.48
CA ALA A 115 -14.50 -14.14 -33.62
C ALA A 115 -15.33 -14.72 -32.46
N MET A 116 -15.11 -14.25 -31.23
CA MET A 116 -15.81 -14.76 -30.04
C MET A 116 -17.18 -14.12 -29.79
N VAL A 117 -17.34 -12.83 -30.12
CA VAL A 117 -18.54 -12.05 -29.74
C VAL A 117 -19.42 -11.71 -30.95
N GLY A 118 -18.94 -11.91 -32.18
CA GLY A 118 -19.69 -11.70 -33.42
C GLY A 118 -19.98 -10.23 -33.75
N ARG A 119 -19.23 -9.28 -33.16
CA ARG A 119 -19.39 -7.83 -33.34
C ARG A 119 -18.04 -7.14 -33.45
#